data_AF-A0A090VTN6-F1
#
_entry.id   AF-A0A090VTN6-F1
#
_cell.length_a   1.000
_cell.length_b   1.000
_cell.length_c   1.000
_cell.angle_alpha   90.00
_cell.angle_beta   90.00
_cell.angle_gamma   90.00
#
_symmetry.space_group_name_H-M   'P 1'
#
loop_
_entity.id
_entity.type
_entity.pdbx_description
1 polymer ?
#
loop_
_entity_poly.entity_id
_entity_poly.type
_entity_poly.pdbx_seq_one_letter_code
_entity_poly.pdbx_strand_id
1 'polypeptide(L)'
;MANFLEMTEAETLQYAEAIAVLTKAYDKIFNTSFPYSSGIHQSPTNGKENTHWHWHMSFYPPLLRSASVKKFMVGYEMFGSPQRDITAESAVKMIKALL
;
A
#
# COMPACT_ATOMS: atom_id res chain seq x y z
N MET A 1 -7.66 13.65 11.22
CA MET A 1 -7.44 12.35 11.86
C MET A 1 -5.95 12.05 11.85
N ALA A 2 -5.24 12.43 12.91
CA ALA A 2 -3.77 12.41 12.92
C ALA A 2 -3.19 11.04 13.29
N ASN A 3 -3.94 10.24 14.06
CA ASN A 3 -3.57 8.89 14.44
C ASN A 3 -4.71 7.87 14.24
N PHE A 4 -4.35 6.59 14.15
CA PHE A 4 -5.31 5.52 13.81
C PHE A 4 -6.33 5.27 14.94
N LEU A 5 -6.02 5.65 16.19
CA LEU A 5 -6.93 5.48 17.34
C LEU A 5 -8.09 6.49 17.34
N GLU A 6 -8.01 7.53 16.51
CA GLU A 6 -9.09 8.52 16.35
C GLU A 6 -10.25 7.99 15.49
N MET A 7 -10.11 6.82 14.86
CA MET A 7 -11.20 6.21 14.09
C MET A 7 -12.37 5.83 15.00
N THR A 8 -13.57 6.13 14.53
CA THR A 8 -14.81 5.57 15.08
C THR A 8 -14.92 4.07 14.78
N GLU A 9 -15.85 3.39 15.44
CA GLU A 9 -16.14 1.98 15.17
C GLU A 9 -16.56 1.75 13.70
N ALA A 10 -17.39 2.66 13.16
CA ALA A 10 -17.81 2.61 11.76
C ALA A 10 -16.64 2.76 10.79
N GLU A 11 -15.73 3.71 11.04
CA GLU A 11 -14.52 3.90 10.22
C GLU A 11 -13.57 2.71 10.33
N THR A 12 -13.48 2.08 11.51
CA THR A 12 -12.68 0.86 11.71
C THR A 12 -13.20 -0.31 10.87
N LEU A 13 -14.52 -0.50 10.81
CA LEU A 13 -15.15 -1.51 9.96
C LEU A 13 -14.93 -1.22 8.47
N GLN A 14 -15.10 0.03 8.05
CA GLN A 14 -14.86 0.45 6.66
C GLN A 14 -13.38 0.30 6.27
N TYR A 15 -12.46 0.56 7.20
CA TYR A 15 -11.04 0.35 6.98
C TYR A 15 -10.70 -1.14 6.81
N ALA A 16 -11.27 -2.02 7.64
CA ALA A 16 -11.12 -3.46 7.50
C ALA A 16 -11.66 -3.96 6.14
N GLU A 17 -12.82 -3.45 5.72
CA GLU A 17 -13.39 -3.74 4.41
C GLU A 17 -12.49 -3.26 3.27
N ALA A 18 -11.97 -2.02 3.33
CA ALA A 18 -11.09 -1.47 2.31
C ALA A 18 -9.81 -2.30 2.15
N ILE A 19 -9.20 -2.74 3.26
CA ILE A 19 -8.04 -3.64 3.22
C ILE A 19 -8.44 -4.96 2.56
N ALA A 20 -9.55 -5.58 2.98
CA ALA A 20 -9.98 -6.87 2.45
C ALA A 20 -10.30 -6.82 0.95
N VAL A 21 -10.90 -5.75 0.47
CA VAL A 21 -11.17 -5.53 -0.96
C VAL A 21 -9.85 -5.39 -1.73
N LEU A 22 -8.93 -4.56 -1.24
CA LEU A 22 -7.65 -4.29 -1.90
C LEU A 22 -6.77 -5.55 -1.97
N THR A 23 -6.62 -6.28 -0.87
CA THR A 23 -5.73 -7.46 -0.83
C THR A 23 -6.29 -8.64 -1.63
N LYS A 24 -7.63 -8.81 -1.68
CA LYS A 24 -8.25 -9.76 -2.62
C LYS A 24 -7.98 -9.40 -4.07
N ALA A 25 -8.02 -8.11 -4.43
CA ALA A 25 -7.68 -7.68 -5.78
C ALA A 25 -6.19 -7.95 -6.09
N TYR A 26 -5.28 -7.75 -5.12
CA TYR A 26 -3.88 -8.12 -5.27
C TYR A 26 -3.67 -9.61 -5.57
N ASP A 27 -4.33 -10.50 -4.82
CA ASP A 27 -4.22 -11.94 -5.06
C ASP A 27 -4.68 -12.34 -6.48
N LYS A 28 -5.71 -11.66 -6.99
CA LYS A 28 -6.24 -11.89 -8.34
C LYS A 28 -5.29 -11.44 -9.46
N ILE A 29 -4.38 -10.48 -9.23
CA ILE A 29 -3.50 -9.92 -10.30
C ILE A 29 -2.72 -11.03 -11.01
N PHE A 30 -2.17 -11.98 -10.24
CA PHE A 30 -1.43 -13.12 -10.77
C PHE A 30 -1.96 -14.47 -10.26
N ASN A 31 -3.20 -14.48 -9.74
CA ASN A 31 -3.88 -15.65 -9.19
C ASN A 31 -2.98 -16.45 -8.21
N THR A 32 -2.41 -15.74 -7.24
CA THR A 32 -1.48 -16.28 -6.25
C THR A 32 -1.62 -15.47 -4.95
N SER A 33 -1.18 -16.03 -3.82
CA SER A 33 -1.05 -15.23 -2.60
C SER A 33 0.00 -14.14 -2.83
N PHE A 34 -0.44 -12.89 -2.89
CA PHE A 34 0.37 -11.77 -3.35
C PHE A 34 1.27 -11.27 -2.21
N PRO A 35 2.61 -11.37 -2.32
CA PRO A 35 3.49 -10.93 -1.25
C PRO A 35 3.52 -9.40 -1.19
N TYR A 36 3.58 -8.84 0.01
CA TYR A 36 3.80 -7.41 0.23
C TYR A 36 4.38 -7.15 1.63
N SER A 37 5.03 -6.00 1.78
CA SER A 37 5.20 -5.37 3.09
C SER A 37 4.22 -4.22 3.20
N SER A 38 3.57 -4.07 4.35
CA SER A 38 2.64 -2.98 4.60
C SER A 38 2.81 -2.41 6.00
N GLY A 39 2.45 -1.14 6.17
CA GLY A 39 2.55 -0.46 7.46
C GLY A 39 1.69 0.78 7.54
N ILE A 40 1.47 1.25 8.76
CA ILE A 40 0.72 2.46 9.08
C ILE A 40 1.71 3.57 9.41
N HIS A 41 1.56 4.71 8.75
CA HIS A 41 2.19 5.95 9.16
C HIS A 41 1.14 6.81 9.87
N GLN A 42 1.43 7.20 11.11
CA GLN A 42 0.58 8.07 11.92
C GLN A 42 1.43 9.15 12.59
N SER A 43 0.78 10.16 13.17
CA SER A 43 1.49 11.22 13.88
C SER A 43 2.42 10.65 14.98
N PRO A 44 3.60 11.26 15.19
CA PRO A 44 4.50 10.85 16.27
C PRO A 44 3.83 10.91 17.65
N THR A 45 4.14 9.94 18.52
CA THR A 45 3.67 9.90 19.92
C THR A 45 4.57 10.72 20.85
N ASN A 46 4.87 11.96 20.46
CA ASN A 46 5.87 12.82 21.11
C ASN A 46 5.29 13.91 22.03
N GLY A 47 3.97 13.88 22.28
CA GLY A 47 3.29 14.86 23.13
C GLY A 47 3.18 16.27 22.52
N LYS A 48 3.49 16.45 21.23
CA LYS A 48 3.33 17.72 20.52
C LYS A 48 2.03 17.74 19.74
N GLU A 49 1.58 18.96 19.41
CA GLU A 49 0.47 19.17 18.51
C GLU A 49 0.91 18.84 17.06
N ASN A 50 0.40 17.72 16.53
CA ASN A 50 0.74 17.20 15.20
C ASN A 50 -0.45 17.33 14.23
N THR A 51 -1.19 18.43 14.29
CA THR A 51 -2.45 18.65 13.52
C THR A 51 -2.29 18.63 12.00
N HIS A 52 -1.07 18.79 11.49
CA HIS A 52 -0.73 18.68 10.07
C HIS A 52 -0.62 17.22 9.58
N TRP A 53 -0.66 16.23 10.47
CA TRP A 53 -0.61 14.82 10.10
C TRP A 53 -1.97 14.27 9.69
N HIS A 54 -1.95 13.37 8.72
CA HIS A 54 -3.04 12.47 8.40
C HIS A 54 -2.46 11.06 8.33
N TRP A 55 -2.98 10.15 9.16
CA TRP A 55 -2.52 8.78 9.12
C TRP A 55 -2.91 8.09 7.80
N HIS A 56 -2.10 7.14 7.35
CA HIS A 56 -2.41 6.31 6.19
C HIS A 56 -1.71 4.95 6.28
N MET A 57 -2.21 3.97 5.53
CA MET A 57 -1.58 2.67 5.34
C MET A 57 -0.98 2.59 3.92
N SER A 58 0.23 2.05 3.82
CA SER A 58 0.91 1.84 2.54
C SER A 58 1.21 0.35 2.33
N PHE A 59 1.12 -0.10 1.08
CA PHE A 59 1.48 -1.44 0.64
C PHE A 59 2.61 -1.36 -0.39
N TYR A 60 3.65 -2.17 -0.21
CA TYR A 60 4.80 -2.29 -1.11
C TYR A 60 4.96 -3.74 -1.60
N PRO A 61 4.19 -4.16 -2.62
CA PRO A 61 4.34 -5.48 -3.23
C PRO A 61 5.53 -5.54 -4.20
N PRO A 62 6.25 -6.68 -4.30
CA PRO A 62 7.40 -6.82 -5.17
C PRO A 62 7.06 -7.39 -6.56
N LEU A 63 5.92 -8.07 -6.76
CA LEU A 63 5.60 -8.72 -8.04
C LEU A 63 5.31 -7.70 -9.14
N LEU A 64 5.81 -7.94 -10.34
CA LEU A 64 5.75 -6.96 -11.44
C LEU A 64 5.10 -7.50 -12.72
N ARG A 65 5.48 -8.71 -13.18
CA ARG A 65 5.00 -9.25 -14.47
C ARG A 65 4.24 -10.57 -14.36
N SER A 66 4.45 -11.32 -13.29
CA SER A 66 3.79 -12.60 -13.02
C SER A 66 3.98 -12.99 -11.55
N ALA A 67 3.41 -14.14 -11.15
CA ALA A 67 3.63 -14.75 -9.84
C ALA A 67 5.11 -15.11 -9.55
N SER A 68 5.95 -15.18 -10.58
CA SER A 68 7.38 -15.55 -10.47
C SER A 68 8.36 -14.43 -10.82
N VAL A 69 7.88 -13.28 -11.32
CA VAL A 69 8.73 -12.17 -11.78
C VAL A 69 8.47 -10.92 -10.94
N LYS A 70 9.46 -10.55 -10.13
CA LYS A 70 9.44 -9.39 -9.23
C LYS A 70 10.27 -8.21 -9.73
N LYS A 71 9.92 -7.01 -9.27
CA LYS A 71 10.79 -5.82 -9.29
C LYS A 71 11.94 -6.02 -8.30
N PHE A 72 13.14 -5.63 -8.71
CA PHE A 72 14.31 -5.54 -7.84
C PHE A 72 14.67 -4.07 -7.70
N MET A 73 14.64 -3.54 -6.47
CA MET A 73 15.17 -2.21 -6.17
C MET A 73 16.64 -2.35 -5.78
N VAL A 74 17.51 -2.37 -6.80
CA VAL A 74 18.95 -2.63 -6.66
C VAL A 74 19.74 -1.66 -7.55
N GLY A 75 21.07 -1.73 -7.57
CA GLY A 75 21.88 -0.99 -8.52
C GLY A 75 21.69 0.52 -8.38
N TYR A 76 21.18 1.18 -9.43
CA TYR A 76 20.91 2.62 -9.40
C TYR A 76 19.95 3.01 -8.27
N GLU A 77 18.93 2.20 -7.98
CA GLU A 77 17.98 2.51 -6.90
C GLU A 77 18.60 2.47 -5.49
N MET A 78 19.75 1.80 -5.30
CA MET A 78 20.44 1.77 -4.00
C MET A 78 21.28 3.03 -3.73
N PHE A 79 21.74 3.72 -4.78
CA PHE A 79 22.69 4.84 -4.67
C PHE A 79 22.25 6.12 -5.38
N GLY A 80 21.07 6.10 -6.01
CA GLY A 80 20.51 7.21 -6.77
C GLY A 80 19.08 7.50 -6.31
N SER A 81 18.10 7.12 -7.12
CA SER A 81 16.69 7.37 -6.84
C SER A 81 15.80 6.19 -7.24
N PRO A 82 14.60 6.05 -6.66
CA PRO A 82 13.66 5.01 -7.04
C PRO A 82 13.25 5.11 -8.52
N GLN A 83 13.18 3.95 -9.19
CA GLN A 83 12.76 3.85 -10.59
C GLN A 83 11.64 2.81 -10.74
N ARG A 84 10.73 3.04 -11.69
CA ARG A 84 9.63 2.11 -12.00
C ARG A 84 9.48 1.85 -13.50
N ASP A 85 9.15 0.60 -13.84
CA ASP A 85 8.92 0.14 -15.22
C ASP A 85 7.51 0.45 -15.74
N ILE A 86 6.53 0.54 -14.83
CA ILE A 86 5.12 0.81 -15.15
C ILE A 86 4.66 2.12 -14.52
N THR A 87 3.60 2.71 -15.07
CA THR A 87 2.98 3.92 -14.50
C THR A 87 1.92 3.59 -13.47
N ALA A 88 1.66 4.54 -12.57
CA ALA A 88 0.63 4.40 -11.54
C ALA A 88 -0.76 4.27 -12.19
N GLU A 89 -1.01 4.97 -13.29
CA GLU A 89 -2.26 4.93 -14.07
C GLU A 89 -2.48 3.55 -14.69
N SER A 90 -1.41 2.93 -15.20
CA SER A 90 -1.47 1.57 -15.73
C SER A 90 -1.72 0.56 -14.61
N ALA A 91 -1.02 0.70 -13.47
CA ALA A 91 -1.19 -0.15 -12.31
C ALA A 91 -2.61 -0.10 -11.74
N VAL A 92 -3.16 1.11 -11.53
CA VAL A 92 -4.51 1.28 -10.97
C VAL A 92 -5.59 0.77 -11.93
N LYS A 93 -5.39 0.87 -13.25
CA LYS A 93 -6.32 0.29 -14.23
C LYS A 93 -6.40 -1.24 -14.11
N MET A 94 -5.27 -1.92 -13.90
CA MET A 94 -5.23 -3.37 -13.67
C MET A 94 -5.93 -3.74 -12.36
N ILE A 95 -5.62 -3.05 -11.26
CA ILE A 95 -6.22 -3.31 -9.95
C ILE A 95 -7.74 -3.10 -10.01
N LYS A 96 -8.21 -1.98 -10.59
CA LYS A 96 -9.64 -1.67 -10.70
C LYS A 96 -10.44 -2.68 -11.50
N ALA A 97 -9.83 -3.35 -12.48
CA ALA A 97 -10.48 -4.40 -13.25
C ALA A 97 -10.73 -5.69 -12.45
N LEU A 98 -10.15 -5.80 -11.24
CA LEU A 98 -10.19 -6.99 -10.38
C LEU A 98 -10.93 -6.75 -9.05
N LEU A 99 -11.36 -5.51 -8.78
CA LEU A 99 -12.19 -5.16 -7.63
C LEU A 99 -13.53 -5.90 -7.70
#